data_AF-A0AAD7UAG3-F1
#
_entry.id   AF-A0AAD7UAG3-F1
#
_cell.length_a   1.000
_cell.length_b   1.000
_cell.length_c   1.000
_cell.angle_alpha   90.00
_cell.angle_beta   90.00
_cell.angle_gamma   90.00
#
_symmetry.space_group_name_H-M   'P 1'
#
loop_
_entity.id
_entity.type
_entity.pdbx_description
1 polymer ?
#
loop_
_entity_poly.entity_id
_entity_poly.type
_entity_poly.pdbx_seq_one_letter_code
_entity_poly.pdbx_strand_id
1 'polypeptide(L)'
;MGIDDDFDAKALKGEDAPLPPIIQKAISYCWSNGFLDVFRKYFRENAKPFVGYPPKREMESAEHSLEHWDLFQEYLKLYERTLAEWLDDQGVGQSDFYNDVREVQRTTTDPKVQEFVYCLLASCDYDSFYSVMVREAMKLNSSLAPVKAEAKGGDDDSGDAKGASVGGKGEK
;
A
#
# COMPACT_ATOMS: atom_id res chain seq x y z
N MET A 1 -16.75 49.86 -7.54
CA MET A 1 -17.53 48.70 -7.99
C MET A 1 -16.78 47.47 -7.53
N GLY A 2 -17.08 47.00 -6.33
CA GLY A 2 -16.58 45.74 -5.80
C GLY A 2 -17.42 44.62 -6.40
N ILE A 3 -16.76 43.66 -7.04
CA ILE A 3 -17.35 42.38 -7.39
C ILE A 3 -16.73 41.41 -6.40
N ASP A 4 -17.32 41.36 -5.22
CA ASP A 4 -17.13 40.25 -4.29
C ASP A 4 -17.87 39.07 -4.91
N ASP A 5 -17.11 38.24 -5.62
CA ASP A 5 -17.51 36.93 -6.12
C ASP A 5 -17.63 36.00 -4.90
N ASP A 6 -18.71 36.21 -4.15
CA ASP A 6 -19.17 35.32 -3.10
C ASP A 6 -19.72 34.07 -3.80
N PHE A 7 -18.79 33.19 -4.19
CA PHE A 7 -19.06 31.79 -4.48
C PHE A 7 -19.56 31.17 -3.18
N ASP A 8 -20.83 31.42 -2.87
CA ASP A 8 -21.65 30.74 -1.85
C ASP A 8 -21.73 29.28 -2.31
N ALA A 9 -20.63 28.55 -2.07
CA ALA A 9 -20.57 27.11 -2.01
C ALA A 9 -21.38 26.69 -0.79
N LYS A 10 -22.69 26.89 -0.90
CA LYS A 10 -23.68 26.31 -0.02
C LYS A 10 -23.53 24.82 -0.20
N ALA A 11 -22.72 24.25 0.68
CA ALA A 11 -22.52 22.82 0.81
C ALA A 11 -23.91 22.19 0.80
N LEU A 12 -24.25 21.58 -0.33
CA LEU A 12 -25.27 20.56 -0.40
C LEU A 12 -24.77 19.47 0.55
N LYS A 13 -25.19 19.55 1.81
CA LYS A 13 -25.31 18.39 2.67
C LYS A 13 -26.31 17.48 1.96
N GLY A 14 -25.81 16.71 1.00
CA GLY A 14 -26.49 15.50 0.58
C GLY A 14 -26.70 14.71 1.85
N GLU A 15 -27.96 14.49 2.20
CA GLU A 15 -28.31 13.46 3.15
C GLU A 15 -27.80 12.15 2.52
N ASP A 16 -26.59 11.74 2.91
CA ASP A 16 -25.99 10.50 2.47
C ASP A 16 -26.98 9.40 2.87
N ALA A 17 -27.57 8.76 1.86
CA ALA A 17 -28.54 7.70 2.10
C ALA A 17 -27.89 6.67 3.04
N PRO A 18 -28.62 6.16 4.04
CA PRO A 18 -28.02 5.28 5.04
C PRO A 18 -27.37 4.09 4.32
N LEU A 19 -26.05 3.98 4.45
CA LEU A 19 -25.26 2.91 3.84
C LEU A 19 -25.83 1.55 4.23
N PRO A 20 -25.87 0.56 3.31
CA PRO A 20 -26.30 -0.78 3.64
C PRO A 20 -25.51 -1.31 4.84
N PRO A 21 -26.16 -1.94 5.83
CA PRO A 21 -25.50 -2.37 7.06
C PRO A 21 -24.37 -3.38 6.79
N ILE A 22 -24.46 -4.16 5.71
CA ILE A 22 -23.40 -5.08 5.28
C ILE A 22 -22.15 -4.33 4.80
N ILE A 23 -22.31 -3.20 4.10
CA ILE A 23 -21.19 -2.39 3.62
C ILE A 23 -20.46 -1.73 4.80
N GLN A 24 -21.20 -1.23 5.79
CA GLN A 24 -20.59 -0.68 7.01
C GLN A 24 -19.78 -1.75 7.77
N LYS A 25 -20.33 -2.96 7.90
CA LYS A 25 -19.62 -4.10 8.50
C LYS A 25 -18.39 -4.50 7.68
N ALA A 26 -18.49 -4.50 6.35
CA ALA A 26 -17.39 -4.83 5.45
C ALA A 26 -16.25 -3.82 5.54
N ILE A 27 -16.56 -2.52 5.61
CA ILE A 27 -15.57 -1.46 5.85
C ILE A 27 -14.83 -1.74 7.16
N SER A 28 -15.57 -2.00 8.24
CA SER A 28 -14.95 -2.28 9.55
C SER A 28 -14.12 -3.57 9.54
N TYR A 29 -14.54 -4.60 8.81
CA TYR A 29 -13.84 -5.87 8.73
C TYR A 29 -12.57 -5.77 7.86
N CYS A 30 -12.66 -5.15 6.68
CA CYS A 30 -11.53 -4.97 5.78
C CYS A 30 -10.45 -4.04 6.35
N TRP A 31 -10.84 -3.04 7.17
CA TRP A 31 -9.88 -2.22 7.91
C TRP A 31 -9.41 -2.82 9.23
N SER A 32 -9.99 -3.96 9.64
CA SER A 32 -9.46 -4.72 10.76
C SER A 32 -8.22 -5.52 10.35
N ASN A 33 -7.33 -5.78 11.31
CA ASN A 33 -6.09 -6.53 11.04
C ASN A 33 -6.35 -7.98 10.56
N GLY A 34 -7.55 -8.55 10.76
CA GLY A 34 -7.83 -9.94 10.41
C GLY A 34 -7.82 -10.23 8.91
N PHE A 35 -8.48 -9.38 8.11
CA PHE A 35 -8.60 -9.57 6.66
C PHE A 35 -7.27 -9.31 5.96
N LEU A 36 -6.62 -8.19 6.28
CA LEU A 36 -5.37 -7.79 5.62
C LEU A 36 -4.17 -8.67 5.98
N ASP A 37 -4.12 -9.28 7.17
CA ASP A 37 -2.99 -10.14 7.54
C ASP A 37 -2.87 -11.39 6.66
N VAL A 38 -4.00 -11.97 6.23
CA VAL A 38 -4.03 -13.12 5.33
C VAL A 38 -3.34 -12.78 4.00
N PHE A 39 -3.69 -11.63 3.41
CA PHE A 39 -3.10 -11.18 2.16
C PHE A 39 -1.65 -10.73 2.31
N ARG A 40 -1.32 -10.01 3.39
CA ARG A 40 0.07 -9.61 3.68
C ARG A 40 0.99 -10.82 3.83
N LYS A 41 0.50 -11.89 4.45
CA LYS A 41 1.24 -13.15 4.55
C LYS A 41 1.47 -13.75 3.16
N TYR A 42 0.42 -13.84 2.34
CA TYR A 42 0.52 -14.34 0.98
C TYR A 42 1.54 -13.56 0.14
N PHE A 43 1.49 -12.23 0.17
CA PHE A 43 2.43 -11.38 -0.58
C PHE A 43 3.86 -11.60 -0.12
N ARG A 44 4.12 -11.70 1.18
CA ARG A 44 5.47 -11.92 1.71
C ARG A 44 6.06 -13.26 1.27
N GLU A 45 5.25 -14.31 1.25
CA GLU A 45 5.70 -15.67 0.90
C GLU A 45 5.93 -15.82 -0.62
N ASN A 46 5.17 -15.08 -1.43
CA ASN A 46 5.17 -15.23 -2.89
C ASN A 46 5.81 -14.06 -3.64
N ALA A 47 6.33 -13.03 -2.97
CA ALA A 47 6.96 -11.87 -3.63
C ALA A 47 8.33 -12.19 -4.27
N LYS A 48 8.93 -13.34 -3.98
CA LYS A 48 10.28 -13.69 -4.44
C LYS A 48 10.47 -13.65 -5.97
N PRO A 49 9.52 -14.12 -6.81
CA PRO A 49 9.64 -14.05 -8.27
C PRO A 49 9.66 -12.61 -8.83
N PHE A 50 9.11 -11.65 -8.08
CA PHE A 50 9.04 -10.25 -8.46
C PHE A 50 10.32 -9.46 -8.09
N VAL A 51 11.35 -10.12 -7.55
CA VAL A 51 12.62 -9.46 -7.21
C VAL A 51 13.35 -9.04 -8.48
N GLY A 52 13.66 -7.75 -8.60
CA GLY A 52 14.35 -7.18 -9.76
C GLY A 52 13.42 -6.79 -10.91
N TYR A 53 12.11 -7.00 -10.77
CA TYR A 53 11.13 -6.53 -11.74
C TYR A 53 10.89 -5.01 -11.64
N PRO A 54 10.61 -4.33 -12.77
CA PRO A 54 10.39 -2.89 -12.77
C PRO A 54 9.07 -2.52 -12.08
N PRO A 55 8.98 -1.31 -11.50
CA PRO A 55 7.75 -0.82 -10.86
C PRO A 55 6.60 -0.70 -11.87
N LYS A 56 5.36 -0.64 -11.38
CA LYS A 56 4.13 -0.57 -12.20
C LYS A 56 4.20 0.41 -13.39
N ARG A 57 4.82 1.58 -13.20
CA ARG A 57 4.98 2.61 -14.24
C ARG A 57 5.78 2.16 -15.48
N GLU A 58 6.55 1.09 -15.37
CA GLU A 58 7.40 0.49 -16.41
C GLU A 58 6.98 -0.97 -16.68
N MET A 59 5.78 -1.35 -16.25
CA MET A 59 5.22 -2.71 -16.31
C MET A 59 4.93 -3.16 -17.74
N GLU A 60 4.51 -2.25 -18.62
CA GLU A 60 4.25 -2.52 -20.04
C GLU A 60 5.53 -2.92 -20.81
N SER A 61 6.69 -2.52 -20.29
CA SER A 61 8.01 -2.87 -20.83
C SER A 61 8.55 -4.18 -20.26
N ALA A 62 7.85 -4.81 -19.31
CA ALA A 62 8.27 -6.06 -18.67
C ALA A 62 7.60 -7.28 -19.31
N GLU A 63 8.38 -8.32 -19.60
CA GLU A 63 7.83 -9.63 -19.95
C GLU A 63 7.25 -10.29 -18.69
N HIS A 64 5.92 -10.28 -18.59
CA HIS A 64 5.19 -10.94 -17.51
C HIS A 64 5.22 -12.45 -17.72
N SER A 65 6.00 -13.14 -16.89
CA SER A 65 6.01 -14.60 -16.87
C SER A 65 4.63 -15.16 -16.48
N LEU A 66 4.27 -16.32 -17.05
CA LEU A 66 3.07 -17.09 -16.65
C LEU A 66 3.00 -17.31 -15.13
N GLU A 67 4.15 -17.46 -14.47
CA GLU A 67 4.27 -17.60 -13.01
C GLU A 67 3.65 -16.41 -12.24
N HIS A 68 3.79 -15.17 -12.73
CA HIS A 68 3.15 -14.01 -12.07
C HIS A 68 1.63 -14.04 -12.21
N TRP A 69 1.15 -14.50 -13.36
CA TRP A 69 -0.28 -14.68 -13.61
C TRP A 69 -0.87 -15.80 -12.75
N ASP A 70 -0.18 -16.94 -12.64
CA ASP A 70 -0.60 -18.05 -11.77
C ASP A 70 -0.70 -17.61 -10.30
N LEU A 71 0.31 -16.87 -9.81
CA LEU A 71 0.29 -16.31 -8.44
C LEU A 71 -0.85 -15.32 -8.23
N PHE A 72 -1.22 -14.56 -9.26
CA PHE A 72 -2.39 -13.69 -9.20
C PHE A 72 -3.70 -14.48 -9.15
N GLN A 73 -3.84 -15.54 -9.95
CA GLN A 73 -5.03 -16.40 -9.93
C GLN A 73 -5.19 -17.13 -8.59
N GLU A 74 -4.10 -17.59 -7.98
CA GLU A 74 -4.13 -18.17 -6.65
C GLU A 74 -4.54 -17.15 -5.58
N TYR A 75 -4.00 -15.94 -5.66
CA TYR A 75 -4.39 -14.83 -4.79
C TYR A 75 -5.87 -14.47 -4.93
N LEU A 76 -6.41 -14.40 -6.16
CA LEU A 76 -7.83 -14.13 -6.39
C LEU A 76 -8.71 -15.18 -5.74
N LYS A 77 -8.37 -16.47 -5.86
CA LYS A 77 -9.11 -17.56 -5.20
C LYS A 77 -9.07 -17.41 -3.67
N LEU A 78 -7.92 -17.02 -3.10
CA LEU A 78 -7.78 -16.77 -1.67
C LEU A 78 -8.67 -15.59 -1.24
N TYR A 79 -8.68 -14.51 -2.03
CA TYR A 79 -9.49 -13.34 -1.81
C TYR A 79 -10.99 -13.66 -1.86
N GLU A 80 -11.44 -14.30 -2.95
CA GLU A 80 -12.85 -14.70 -3.13
C GLU A 80 -13.30 -15.64 -2.02
N ARG A 81 -12.46 -16.63 -1.64
CA ARG A 81 -12.79 -17.54 -0.54
C ARG A 81 -12.91 -16.81 0.78
N THR A 82 -11.94 -15.96 1.13
CA THR A 82 -11.95 -15.22 2.41
C THR A 82 -13.17 -14.29 2.49
N LEU A 83 -13.50 -13.61 1.39
CA LEU A 83 -14.67 -12.74 1.32
C LEU A 83 -15.97 -13.56 1.39
N ALA A 84 -16.05 -14.69 0.69
CA ALA A 84 -17.19 -15.59 0.70
C ALA A 84 -17.45 -16.18 2.08
N GLU A 85 -16.42 -16.66 2.78
CA GLU A 85 -16.51 -17.19 4.15
C GLU A 85 -17.04 -16.12 5.12
N TRP A 86 -16.56 -14.88 4.99
CA TRP A 86 -17.05 -13.78 5.81
C TRP A 86 -18.50 -13.40 5.48
N LEU A 87 -18.88 -13.36 4.20
CA LEU A 87 -20.24 -13.05 3.78
C LEU A 87 -21.25 -14.14 4.21
N ASP A 88 -20.85 -15.41 4.16
CA ASP A 88 -21.65 -16.54 4.65
C ASP A 88 -21.93 -16.43 6.15
N ASP A 89 -20.93 -16.06 6.96
CA ASP A 89 -21.09 -15.77 8.40
C ASP A 89 -22.07 -14.61 8.66
N GLN A 90 -22.12 -13.63 7.75
CA GLN A 90 -23.09 -12.54 7.81
C GLN A 90 -24.48 -12.89 7.21
N GLY A 91 -24.62 -14.07 6.61
CA GLY A 91 -25.85 -14.52 5.95
C GLY A 91 -26.18 -13.74 4.67
N VAL A 92 -25.17 -13.21 3.98
CA VAL A 92 -25.34 -12.40 2.76
C VAL A 92 -24.74 -13.12 1.55
N GLY A 93 -25.46 -13.13 0.43
CA GLY A 93 -24.96 -13.66 -0.83
C GLY A 93 -23.88 -12.76 -1.44
N GLN A 94 -22.85 -13.34 -2.06
CA GLN A 94 -21.79 -12.59 -2.76
C GLN A 94 -22.36 -11.66 -3.83
N SER A 95 -23.34 -12.13 -4.61
CA SER A 95 -23.96 -11.33 -5.68
C SER A 95 -24.70 -10.11 -5.12
N ASP A 96 -25.38 -10.26 -3.97
CA ASP A 96 -26.08 -9.17 -3.30
C ASP A 96 -25.08 -8.14 -2.77
N PHE A 97 -24.00 -8.61 -2.15
CA PHE A 97 -22.93 -7.73 -1.68
C PHE A 97 -22.30 -6.90 -2.81
N TYR A 98 -21.98 -7.51 -3.96
CA TYR A 98 -21.42 -6.76 -5.10
C TYR A 98 -22.43 -5.82 -5.75
N ASN A 99 -23.72 -6.11 -5.65
CA ASN A 99 -24.76 -5.17 -6.08
C ASN A 99 -24.82 -3.96 -5.15
N ASP A 100 -24.80 -4.18 -3.83
CA ASP A 100 -24.74 -3.12 -2.82
C ASP A 100 -23.48 -2.25 -2.99
N VAL A 101 -22.31 -2.86 -3.24
CA VAL A 101 -21.06 -2.14 -3.52
C VAL A 101 -21.20 -1.24 -4.75
N ARG A 102 -21.78 -1.74 -5.85
CA ARG A 102 -22.01 -0.96 -7.08
C ARG A 102 -23.01 0.17 -6.88
N GLU A 103 -24.05 -0.07 -6.08
CA GLU A 103 -25.01 0.96 -5.75
C GLU A 103 -24.34 2.07 -4.94
N VAL A 104 -23.65 1.72 -3.85
CA VAL A 104 -22.92 2.65 -2.98
C VAL A 104 -21.86 3.43 -3.75
N GLN A 105 -21.13 2.80 -4.67
CA GLN A 105 -20.16 3.48 -5.54
C GLN A 105 -20.79 4.65 -6.31
N ARG A 106 -22.05 4.50 -6.74
CA ARG A 106 -22.77 5.49 -7.54
C ARG A 106 -23.52 6.51 -6.70
N THR A 107 -23.98 6.13 -5.51
CA THR A 107 -24.91 6.94 -4.70
C THR A 107 -24.25 7.72 -3.58
N THR A 108 -23.15 7.23 -3.03
CA THR A 108 -22.47 7.83 -1.89
C THR A 108 -21.29 8.71 -2.34
N THR A 109 -21.10 9.85 -1.67
CA THR A 109 -19.91 10.71 -1.89
C THR A 109 -18.96 10.73 -0.71
N ASP A 110 -19.24 9.92 0.33
CA ASP A 110 -18.34 9.75 1.47
C ASP A 110 -16.97 9.22 0.99
N PRO A 111 -15.88 9.99 1.21
CA PRO A 111 -14.55 9.61 0.78
C PRO A 111 -14.07 8.29 1.40
N LYS A 112 -14.49 7.97 2.63
CA LYS A 112 -14.12 6.71 3.30
C LYS A 112 -14.70 5.49 2.59
N VAL A 113 -15.96 5.61 2.19
CA VAL A 113 -16.67 4.52 1.52
C VAL A 113 -16.16 4.37 0.09
N GLN A 114 -15.93 5.48 -0.60
CA GLN A 114 -15.33 5.48 -1.93
C GLN A 114 -13.91 4.87 -1.92
N GLU A 115 -13.10 5.20 -0.91
CA GLU A 115 -11.78 4.58 -0.70
C GLU A 115 -11.91 3.07 -0.46
N PHE A 116 -12.86 2.63 0.37
CA PHE A 116 -13.13 1.22 0.57
C PHE A 116 -13.50 0.50 -0.72
N VAL A 117 -14.44 1.04 -1.51
CA VAL A 117 -14.86 0.44 -2.79
C VAL A 117 -13.68 0.39 -3.75
N TYR A 118 -12.89 1.46 -3.83
CA TYR A 118 -11.69 1.50 -4.65
C TYR A 118 -10.68 0.42 -4.22
N CYS A 119 -10.40 0.29 -2.92
CA CYS A 119 -9.52 -0.75 -2.41
C CYS A 119 -10.04 -2.16 -2.67
N LEU A 120 -11.36 -2.38 -2.55
CA LEU A 120 -11.99 -3.67 -2.81
C LEU A 120 -11.81 -4.09 -4.28
N LEU A 121 -12.08 -3.18 -5.21
CA LEU A 121 -11.93 -3.43 -6.64
C LEU A 121 -10.46 -3.54 -7.06
N ALA A 122 -9.60 -2.68 -6.52
CA ALA A 122 -8.15 -2.74 -6.75
C ALA A 122 -7.53 -4.04 -6.22
N SER A 123 -8.12 -4.65 -5.18
CA SER A 123 -7.69 -5.96 -4.69
C SER A 123 -7.96 -7.07 -5.69
N CYS A 124 -8.82 -6.86 -6.70
CA CYS A 124 -9.09 -7.82 -7.77
C CYS A 124 -8.38 -7.46 -9.09
N ASP A 125 -7.52 -6.43 -9.08
CA ASP A 125 -6.85 -5.89 -10.26
C ASP A 125 -5.40 -6.37 -10.34
N TYR A 126 -4.99 -6.85 -11.52
CA TYR A 126 -3.65 -7.42 -11.72
C TYR A 126 -2.56 -6.37 -11.52
N ASP A 127 -2.73 -5.17 -12.07
CA ASP A 127 -1.74 -4.10 -11.93
C ASP A 127 -1.53 -3.70 -10.47
N SER A 128 -2.61 -3.64 -9.70
CA SER A 128 -2.58 -3.33 -8.27
C SER A 128 -1.87 -4.44 -7.49
N PHE A 129 -2.18 -5.70 -7.79
CA PHE A 129 -1.47 -6.86 -7.25
C PHE A 129 0.04 -6.81 -7.57
N TYR A 130 0.40 -6.63 -8.85
CA TYR A 130 1.78 -6.55 -9.32
C TYR A 130 2.56 -5.45 -8.58
N SER A 131 1.96 -4.27 -8.42
CA SER A 131 2.56 -3.15 -7.69
C SER A 131 2.90 -3.50 -6.25
N VAL A 132 2.00 -4.21 -5.55
CA VAL A 132 2.23 -4.67 -4.17
C VAL A 132 3.33 -5.72 -4.13
N MET A 133 3.32 -6.68 -5.05
CA MET A 133 4.30 -7.76 -5.10
C MET A 133 5.72 -7.25 -5.38
N VAL A 134 5.89 -6.35 -6.35
CA VAL A 134 7.19 -5.70 -6.62
C VAL A 134 7.66 -4.91 -5.41
N ARG A 135 6.76 -4.20 -4.72
CA ARG A 135 7.11 -3.45 -3.50
C ARG A 135 7.54 -4.37 -2.36
N GLU A 136 6.85 -5.49 -2.14
CA GLU A 136 7.24 -6.49 -1.14
C GLU A 136 8.56 -7.18 -1.53
N ALA A 137 8.76 -7.47 -2.81
CA ALA A 137 10.02 -8.02 -3.33
C ALA A 137 11.21 -7.08 -3.12
N MET A 138 11.01 -5.78 -3.34
CA MET A 138 12.03 -4.75 -3.04
C MET A 138 12.40 -4.73 -1.56
N LYS A 139 11.43 -4.88 -0.65
CA LYS A 139 11.69 -4.97 0.81
C LYS A 139 12.50 -6.22 1.15
N LEU A 140 12.16 -7.37 0.57
CA LEU A 140 12.92 -8.62 0.74
C LEU A 140 14.37 -8.46 0.26
N ASN A 141 14.57 -7.83 -0.90
CA ASN A 141 15.91 -7.59 -1.43
C ASN A 141 16.70 -6.56 -0.59
N SER A 142 16.01 -5.57 -0.02
CA SER A 142 16.62 -4.58 0.88
C SER A 142 17.05 -5.19 2.21
N SER A 143 16.37 -6.25 2.71
CA SER A 143 16.83 -7.00 3.88
C SER A 143 17.92 -8.02 3.57
N LEU A 144 18.13 -8.35 2.29
CA LEU A 144 19.18 -9.24 1.81
C LEU A 144 20.43 -8.50 1.31
N ALA A 145 20.33 -7.19 1.09
CA ALA A 145 21.50 -6.36 0.80
C ALA A 145 22.40 -6.34 2.04
N PRO A 146 23.67 -6.81 1.95
CA PRO A 146 24.63 -6.57 3.02
C PRO A 146 24.71 -5.05 3.21
N VAL A 147 24.63 -4.62 4.46
CA VAL A 147 24.88 -3.25 4.89
C VAL A 147 26.27 -2.87 4.39
N LYS A 148 26.36 -2.35 3.16
CA LYS A 148 27.57 -1.74 2.64
C LYS A 148 27.62 -0.40 3.34
N ALA A 149 28.19 -0.43 4.55
CA ALA A 149 28.68 0.75 5.21
C ALA A 149 29.72 1.40 4.29
N GLU A 150 29.27 2.29 3.41
CA GLU A 150 30.15 3.23 2.75
C GLU A 150 30.54 4.29 3.78
N ALA A 151 31.59 3.95 4.52
CA ALA A 151 32.44 4.93 5.13
C ALA A 151 33.09 5.79 4.04
N LYS A 152 33.29 7.06 4.39
CA LYS A 152 34.43 7.95 4.05
C LYS A 152 34.11 9.12 3.12
N GLY A 153 34.20 10.33 3.68
CA GLY A 153 34.38 11.56 2.91
C GLY A 153 33.89 12.83 3.60
N GLY A 154 34.06 12.97 4.92
CA GLY A 154 33.86 14.24 5.61
C GLY A 154 35.21 14.91 5.82
N ASP A 155 35.62 15.70 4.85
CA ASP A 155 36.72 16.67 4.93
C ASP A 155 36.11 17.93 5.55
N ASP A 156 36.49 18.29 6.78
CA ASP A 156 36.22 19.61 7.34
C ASP A 156 37.33 19.99 8.34
N ASP A 157 38.32 20.64 7.76
CA ASP A 157 39.04 21.81 8.25
C ASP A 157 38.34 22.57 9.40
N SER A 158 39.01 22.70 10.56
CA SER A 158 39.13 23.97 11.31
C SER A 158 39.85 23.79 12.65
N GLY A 159 41.01 24.44 12.76
CA GLY A 159 41.18 25.51 13.75
C GLY A 159 41.56 25.18 15.19
N ASP A 160 42.85 25.36 15.47
CA ASP A 160 43.42 26.16 16.57
C ASP A 160 43.16 25.76 18.05
N ALA A 161 44.23 25.40 18.77
CA ALA A 161 44.84 26.28 19.78
C ALA A 161 45.86 25.56 20.70
N LYS A 162 47.07 26.13 20.72
CA LYS A 162 48.04 26.31 21.83
C LYS A 162 47.93 25.43 23.10
N GLY A 163 49.04 24.77 23.41
CA GLY A 163 49.42 24.37 24.77
C GLY A 163 50.91 24.05 24.85
N ALA A 164 51.64 24.81 25.66
CA ALA A 164 53.09 24.94 25.64
C ALA A 164 53.87 23.89 26.47
N SER A 165 55.15 23.79 26.11
CA SER A 165 56.33 23.65 26.99
C SER A 165 56.88 22.28 27.40
N VAL A 166 58.17 22.14 27.03
CA VAL A 166 59.33 21.72 27.84
C VAL A 166 59.65 20.21 27.94
N GLY A 167 60.75 19.85 27.26
CA GLY A 167 61.98 19.41 27.93
C GLY A 167 62.42 17.95 27.74
N GLY A 168 63.58 17.75 27.11
CA GLY A 168 64.50 16.67 27.51
C GLY A 168 65.17 15.81 26.43
N LYS A 169 66.39 16.23 26.01
CA LYS A 169 67.67 15.47 26.07
C LYS A 169 67.87 14.13 25.31
N GLY A 170 69.00 14.03 24.59
CA GLY A 170 69.79 12.81 24.36
C GLY A 170 69.94 12.41 22.88
N GLU A 171 71.13 12.57 22.29
CA GLU A 171 72.08 11.48 21.92
C GLU A 171 71.62 10.68 20.69
N LYS A 172 72.35 10.59 19.57
CA LYS A 172 73.80 10.36 19.36
C LYS A 172 74.24 10.92 18.01
#